data_AF-A0A9D6SZV4-F1
#
_entry.id   AF-A0A9D6SZV4-F1
#
_cell.length_a   1.000
_cell.length_b   1.000
_cell.length_c   1.000
_cell.angle_alpha   90.00
_cell.angle_beta   90.00
_cell.angle_gamma   90.00
#
_symmetry.space_group_name_H-M   'P 1'
#
loop_
_entity.id
_entity.type
_entity.pdbx_description
1 polymer ?
#
loop_
_entity_poly.entity_id
_entity_poly.type
_entity_poly.pdbx_seq_one_letter_code
_entity_poly.pdbx_strand_id
1 'polypeptide(L)'
;MRPSIALATLAASLLVSAAAAAAQAPAAPGADASFRAYVTALRRADPAAAEKFQALRDARERSVAELHEAEARYAASGPELRTAFLGKLRSARHRYAEASLAILDFLDDRDTKTLTEYQAAIAELRALLEQRKQTRAELESLLDRE
;
A
#
# COMPACT_ATOMS: atom_id res chain seq x y z
N MET A 1 14.30 -34.35 2.70
CA MET A 1 14.26 -33.17 3.58
C MET A 1 13.78 -31.99 2.74
N ARG A 2 12.57 -31.50 3.01
CA ARG A 2 11.91 -30.42 2.26
C ARG A 2 11.87 -29.17 3.15
N PRO A 3 12.19 -27.97 2.67
CA PRO A 3 12.05 -26.77 3.47
C PRO A 3 10.56 -26.45 3.67
N SER A 4 10.16 -26.36 4.92
CA SER A 4 8.83 -25.96 5.36
C SER A 4 8.57 -24.50 5.01
N ILE A 5 7.65 -24.25 4.07
CA ILE A 5 7.09 -22.93 3.83
C ILE A 5 6.16 -22.63 5.00
N ALA A 6 6.54 -21.67 5.84
CA ALA A 6 5.69 -21.12 6.88
C ALA A 6 4.51 -20.39 6.20
N LEU A 7 3.36 -21.05 6.13
CA LEU A 7 2.08 -20.41 5.86
C LEU A 7 1.80 -19.41 6.98
N ALA A 8 1.94 -18.13 6.68
CA ALA A 8 1.35 -17.07 7.49
C ALA A 8 -0.18 -17.19 7.37
N THR A 9 -0.80 -17.67 8.43
CA THR A 9 -2.22 -17.91 8.59
C THR A 9 -3.03 -16.62 8.37
N LEU A 10 -3.78 -16.59 7.27
CA LEU A 10 -4.85 -15.61 7.06
C LEU A 10 -5.97 -15.92 8.07
N ALA A 11 -6.14 -15.06 9.07
CA ALA A 11 -7.21 -15.18 10.06
C ALA A 11 -8.55 -14.78 9.42
N ALA A 12 -9.22 -15.74 8.79
CA ALA A 12 -10.58 -15.62 8.31
C ALA A 12 -11.49 -16.49 9.18
N SER A 13 -11.90 -15.98 10.33
CA SER A 13 -13.14 -16.37 11.03
C SER A 13 -13.30 -15.53 12.29
N LEU A 14 -14.40 -14.76 12.37
CA LEU A 14 -15.21 -14.52 13.57
C LEU A 14 -16.34 -13.54 13.20
N LEU A 15 -17.35 -14.05 12.49
CA LEU A 15 -18.69 -13.48 12.45
C LEU A 15 -19.54 -14.20 13.51
N VAL A 16 -19.33 -13.89 14.79
CA VAL A 16 -20.28 -14.22 15.87
C VAL A 16 -20.21 -13.13 16.94
N SER A 17 -21.38 -12.57 17.27
CA SER A 17 -21.69 -11.66 18.38
C SER A 17 -21.35 -10.17 18.20
N ALA A 18 -22.20 -9.50 17.42
CA ALA A 18 -22.43 -8.07 17.48
C ALA A 18 -23.19 -7.73 18.78
N ALA A 19 -22.48 -7.30 19.84
CA ALA A 19 -22.99 -6.41 20.90
C ALA A 19 -21.98 -6.14 22.04
N ALA A 20 -20.96 -6.98 22.23
CA ALA A 20 -20.03 -6.84 23.38
C ALA A 20 -18.59 -6.43 23.01
N ALA A 21 -18.23 -6.36 21.73
CA ALA A 21 -16.86 -6.08 21.27
C ALA A 21 -16.58 -4.60 20.91
N ALA A 22 -17.44 -3.66 21.34
CA ALA A 22 -17.19 -2.23 21.14
C ALA A 22 -16.23 -1.63 22.20
N ALA A 23 -15.74 -2.43 23.15
CA ALA A 23 -14.99 -1.91 24.31
C ALA A 23 -13.46 -1.82 24.12
N GLN A 24 -12.86 -2.44 23.10
CA GLN A 24 -11.40 -2.35 22.87
C GLN A 24 -11.06 -2.48 21.39
N ALA A 25 -11.46 -1.52 20.57
CA ALA A 25 -10.66 -1.24 19.38
C ALA A 25 -9.35 -0.62 19.89
N PRO A 26 -8.16 -1.23 19.66
CA PRO A 26 -6.90 -0.58 20.00
C PRO A 26 -6.89 0.79 19.32
N ALA A 27 -6.50 1.82 20.06
CA ALA A 27 -6.37 3.17 19.52
C ALA A 27 -5.61 3.09 18.20
N ALA A 28 -6.20 3.62 17.13
CA ALA A 28 -5.57 3.59 15.81
C ALA A 28 -4.16 4.17 15.97
N PRO A 29 -3.11 3.44 15.56
CA PRO A 29 -1.76 3.96 15.66
C PRO A 29 -1.71 5.33 15.00
N GLY A 30 -1.11 6.31 15.69
CA GLY A 30 -0.89 7.63 15.12
C GLY A 30 -0.20 7.52 13.76
N ALA A 31 -0.41 8.49 12.87
CA ALA A 31 0.07 8.44 11.48
C ALA A 31 1.56 8.01 11.37
N ASP A 32 2.40 8.45 12.31
CA ASP A 32 3.82 8.09 12.38
C ASP A 32 4.07 6.62 12.72
N ALA A 33 3.25 6.02 13.58
CA ALA A 33 3.36 4.60 13.92
C ALA A 33 2.96 3.71 12.74
N SER A 34 1.89 4.07 12.03
CA SER A 34 1.47 3.40 10.79
C SER A 34 2.53 3.53 9.70
N PHE A 35 3.13 4.72 9.54
CA PHE A 35 4.24 4.94 8.62
C PHE A 35 5.47 4.07 8.95
N ARG A 36 5.91 4.08 10.21
CA ARG A 36 7.07 3.26 10.62
C ARG A 36 6.82 1.77 10.40
N ALA A 37 5.61 1.29 10.70
CA ALA A 37 5.23 -0.10 10.45
C ALA A 37 5.29 -0.42 8.94
N TYR A 38 4.75 0.47 8.10
CA TYR A 38 4.78 0.32 6.65
C TYR A 38 6.21 0.27 6.10
N VAL A 39 7.06 1.25 6.43
CA VAL A 39 8.46 1.29 5.96
C VAL A 39 9.24 0.08 6.46
N THR A 40 8.96 -0.40 7.69
CA THR A 40 9.60 -1.61 8.23
C THR A 40 9.21 -2.84 7.43
N ALA A 41 7.91 -3.00 7.10
CA ALA A 41 7.44 -4.10 6.27
C ALA A 41 8.03 -4.02 4.85
N LEU A 42 8.03 -2.83 4.26
CA LEU A 42 8.57 -2.59 2.92
C LEU A 42 10.07 -2.89 2.88
N ARG A 43 10.85 -2.50 3.88
CA ARG A 43 12.29 -2.78 3.96
C ARG A 43 12.61 -4.27 4.02
N ARG A 44 11.73 -5.08 4.62
CA ARG A 44 11.88 -6.54 4.65
C ARG A 44 11.63 -7.18 3.29
N ALA A 45 10.74 -6.60 2.49
CA ALA A 45 10.38 -7.11 1.17
C ALA A 45 11.31 -6.58 0.07
N ASP A 46 11.57 -5.27 0.07
CA ASP A 46 12.36 -4.54 -0.92
C ASP A 46 13.04 -3.31 -0.24
N PRO A 47 14.32 -3.43 0.15
CA PRO A 47 15.06 -2.33 0.77
C PRO A 47 15.15 -1.07 -0.09
N ALA A 48 15.31 -1.22 -1.41
CA ALA A 48 15.43 -0.08 -2.33
C ALA A 48 14.10 0.66 -2.48
N ALA A 49 12.98 -0.08 -2.54
CA ALA A 49 11.64 0.53 -2.52
C ALA A 49 11.38 1.27 -1.20
N ALA A 50 11.86 0.75 -0.06
CA ALA A 50 11.73 1.42 1.22
C ALA A 50 12.50 2.75 1.28
N GLU A 51 13.73 2.78 0.75
CA GLU A 51 14.53 4.01 0.63
C GLU A 51 13.86 5.03 -0.29
N LYS A 52 13.37 4.58 -1.47
CA LYS A 52 12.63 5.43 -2.40
C LYS A 52 11.39 6.03 -1.73
N PHE A 53 10.60 5.22 -1.04
CA PHE A 53 9.39 5.69 -0.35
C PHE A 53 9.71 6.70 0.75
N GLN A 54 10.77 6.47 1.53
CA GLN A 54 11.23 7.44 2.54
C GLN A 54 11.61 8.77 1.89
N ALA A 55 12.38 8.76 0.80
CA ALA A 55 12.77 9.98 0.10
C ALA A 55 11.56 10.75 -0.47
N LEU A 56 10.57 10.04 -1.01
CA LEU A 56 9.31 10.64 -1.47
C LEU A 56 8.53 11.27 -0.30
N ARG A 57 8.50 10.60 0.85
CA ARG A 57 7.88 11.13 2.06
C ARG A 57 8.55 12.42 2.51
N ASP A 58 9.88 12.42 2.59
CA ASP A 58 10.67 13.59 3.00
C ASP A 58 10.49 14.75 2.01
N ALA A 59 10.40 14.46 0.70
CA ALA A 59 10.09 15.47 -0.31
C ALA A 59 8.70 16.08 -0.12
N ARG A 60 7.69 15.25 0.19
CA ARG A 60 6.35 15.75 0.48
C ARG A 60 6.32 16.59 1.75
N GLU A 61 7.00 16.18 2.82
CA GLU A 61 7.05 16.96 4.07
C GLU A 61 7.68 18.34 3.85
N ARG A 62 8.78 18.41 3.09
CA ARG A 62 9.36 19.70 2.67
C ARG A 62 8.37 20.54 1.86
N SER A 63 7.67 19.94 0.91
CA SER A 63 6.69 20.66 0.09
C SER A 63 5.51 21.21 0.90
N VAL A 64 5.09 20.51 1.96
CA VAL A 64 4.04 20.96 2.89
C VAL A 64 4.53 22.17 3.69
N ALA A 65 5.76 22.12 4.21
CA ALA A 65 6.35 23.24 4.94
C ALA A 65 6.46 24.49 4.05
N GLU A 66 6.95 24.33 2.81
CA GLU A 66 7.02 25.42 1.82
C GLU A 66 5.65 25.99 1.46
N LEU A 67 4.64 25.13 1.33
CA LEU A 67 3.26 25.55 1.06
C LEU A 67 2.72 26.40 2.20
N HIS A 68 2.83 25.93 3.44
CA HIS A 68 2.39 26.69 4.61
C HIS A 68 3.10 28.03 4.75
N GLU A 69 4.40 28.08 4.48
CA GLU A 69 5.17 29.32 4.50
C GLU A 69 4.69 30.31 3.41
N ALA A 70 4.42 29.81 2.20
CA ALA A 70 3.90 30.63 1.11
C ALA A 70 2.47 31.14 1.40
N GLU A 71 1.63 30.30 2.01
CA GLU A 71 0.27 30.67 2.44
C GLU A 71 0.31 31.74 3.54
N ALA A 72 1.16 31.57 4.54
CA ALA A 72 1.33 32.55 5.62
C ALA A 72 1.78 33.92 5.07
N ARG A 73 2.78 33.94 4.17
CA ARG A 73 3.24 35.19 3.53
C ARG A 73 2.16 35.85 2.68
N TYR A 74 1.40 35.06 1.91
CA TYR A 74 0.30 35.57 1.09
C TYR A 74 -0.84 36.15 1.94
N ALA A 75 -1.17 35.49 3.06
CA ALA A 75 -2.18 35.94 4.00
C ALA A 75 -1.76 37.23 4.71
N ALA A 76 -0.50 37.31 5.16
CA ALA A 76 0.06 38.48 5.84
C ALA A 76 0.33 39.69 4.91
N SER A 77 0.31 39.49 3.59
CA SER A 77 0.55 40.56 2.62
C SER A 77 -0.67 41.46 2.42
N GLY A 78 -0.44 42.78 2.42
CA GLY A 78 -1.43 43.76 2.00
C GLY A 78 -1.80 43.61 0.50
N PRO A 79 -2.89 44.25 0.03
CA PRO A 79 -3.43 44.08 -1.32
C PRO A 79 -2.39 44.31 -2.43
N GLU A 80 -1.49 45.28 -2.24
CA GLU A 80 -0.47 45.68 -3.20
C GLU A 80 0.65 44.64 -3.36
N LEU A 81 1.02 43.92 -2.30
CA LEU A 81 2.07 42.90 -2.31
C LEU A 81 1.53 41.50 -2.62
N ARG A 82 0.23 41.28 -2.43
CA ARG A 82 -0.42 39.97 -2.59
C ARG A 82 -0.28 39.42 -4.01
N THR A 83 -0.32 40.28 -5.03
CA THR A 83 -0.07 39.91 -6.44
C THR A 83 1.36 39.42 -6.67
N ALA A 84 2.36 40.04 -6.01
CA ALA A 84 3.76 39.63 -6.10
C ALA A 84 4.01 38.26 -5.44
N PHE A 85 3.27 37.91 -4.38
CA PHE A 85 3.39 36.60 -3.70
C PHE A 85 2.55 35.50 -4.34
N LEU A 86 1.58 35.84 -5.20
CA LEU A 86 0.71 34.88 -5.88
C LEU A 86 1.50 33.82 -6.66
N GLY A 87 2.56 34.22 -7.37
CA GLY A 87 3.42 33.31 -8.12
C GLY A 87 4.13 32.30 -7.22
N LYS A 88 4.65 32.75 -6.07
CA LYS A 88 5.29 31.86 -5.08
C LYS A 88 4.30 30.87 -4.48
N LEU A 89 3.08 31.32 -4.15
CA LEU A 89 2.02 30.45 -3.64
C LEU A 89 1.62 29.38 -4.67
N ARG A 90 1.43 29.76 -5.95
CA ARG A 90 1.12 28.79 -7.03
C ARG A 90 2.25 27.77 -7.21
N SER A 91 3.50 28.21 -7.18
CA SER A 91 4.66 27.34 -7.31
C SER A 91 4.77 26.35 -6.13
N ALA A 92 4.52 26.80 -4.90
CA ALA A 92 4.51 25.92 -3.73
C ALA A 92 3.37 24.89 -3.80
N ARG A 93 2.17 25.30 -4.24
CA ARG A 93 1.04 24.38 -4.48
C ARG A 93 1.38 23.34 -5.54
N HIS A 94 2.04 23.74 -6.63
CA HIS A 94 2.49 22.82 -7.66
C HIS A 94 3.45 21.77 -7.10
N ARG A 95 4.50 22.20 -6.36
CA ARG A 95 5.46 21.27 -5.74
C ARG A 95 4.81 20.32 -4.75
N TYR A 96 3.84 20.80 -3.97
CA TYR A 96 3.08 19.94 -3.07
C TYR A 96 2.26 18.88 -3.83
N ALA A 97 1.60 19.28 -4.92
CA ALA A 97 0.84 18.36 -5.75
C ALA A 97 1.76 17.31 -6.39
N GLU A 98 2.88 17.74 -6.96
CA GLU A 98 3.89 16.88 -7.59
C GLU A 98 4.46 15.86 -6.60
N ALA A 99 4.87 16.30 -5.40
CA ALA A 99 5.39 15.40 -4.38
C ALA A 99 4.31 14.44 -3.83
N SER A 100 3.04 14.87 -3.79
CA SER A 100 1.94 14.01 -3.37
C SER A 100 1.58 12.97 -4.43
N LEU A 101 1.58 13.34 -5.72
CA LEU A 101 1.36 12.42 -6.83
C LEU A 101 2.47 11.38 -6.92
N ALA A 102 3.73 11.77 -6.75
CA ALA A 102 4.85 10.82 -6.78
C ALA A 102 4.74 9.72 -5.71
N ILE A 103 4.13 10.01 -4.55
CA ILE A 103 3.81 8.99 -3.55
C ILE A 103 2.71 8.06 -4.03
N LEU A 104 1.65 8.59 -4.65
CA LEU A 104 0.55 7.78 -5.18
C LEU A 104 1.04 6.87 -6.30
N ASP A 105 1.81 7.40 -7.25
CA ASP A 105 2.39 6.63 -8.36
C ASP A 105 3.25 5.46 -7.83
N PHE A 106 4.06 5.71 -6.79
CA PHE A 106 4.85 4.66 -6.16
C PHE A 106 3.97 3.56 -5.55
N LEU A 107 2.85 3.92 -4.91
CA LEU A 107 1.95 2.95 -4.30
C LEU A 107 1.19 2.16 -5.36
N ASP A 108 0.74 2.82 -6.42
CA ASP A 108 0.03 2.21 -7.54
C ASP A 108 0.94 1.22 -8.31
N ASP A 109 2.20 1.60 -8.56
CA ASP A 109 3.20 0.70 -9.18
C ASP A 109 3.42 -0.56 -8.33
N ARG A 110 3.58 -0.36 -7.01
CA ARG A 110 3.78 -1.47 -6.06
C ARG A 110 2.58 -2.41 -6.07
N ASP A 111 1.37 -1.86 -5.97
CA ASP A 111 0.14 -2.66 -5.87
C ASP A 111 -0.17 -3.35 -7.19
N THR A 112 0.10 -2.71 -8.33
CA THR A 112 -0.02 -3.34 -9.65
C THR A 112 0.93 -4.53 -9.79
N LYS A 113 2.18 -4.39 -9.31
CA LYS A 113 3.14 -5.50 -9.31
C LYS A 113 2.67 -6.65 -8.43
N THR A 114 2.26 -6.37 -7.20
CA THR A 114 1.74 -7.40 -6.28
C THR A 114 0.49 -8.08 -6.83
N LEU A 115 -0.42 -7.33 -7.45
CA LEU A 115 -1.61 -7.87 -8.09
C LEU A 115 -1.23 -8.84 -9.22
N THR A 116 -0.24 -8.49 -10.02
CA THR A 116 0.26 -9.33 -11.12
C THR A 116 0.85 -10.64 -10.59
N GLU A 117 1.65 -10.58 -9.52
CA GLU A 117 2.21 -11.76 -8.86
C GLU A 117 1.12 -12.69 -8.33
N TYR A 118 0.08 -12.15 -7.71
CA TYR A 118 -1.05 -12.95 -7.24
C TYR A 118 -1.87 -13.56 -8.38
N GLN A 119 -2.07 -12.84 -9.48
CA GLN A 119 -2.75 -13.38 -10.65
C GLN A 119 -1.99 -14.57 -11.25
N ALA A 120 -0.66 -14.49 -11.31
CA ALA A 120 0.18 -15.61 -11.75
C ALA A 120 0.04 -16.82 -10.81
N ALA A 121 0.16 -16.62 -9.50
CA ALA A 121 0.01 -17.69 -8.51
C ALA A 121 -1.40 -18.33 -8.56
N ILE A 122 -2.46 -17.55 -8.76
CA ILE A 122 -3.83 -18.04 -8.94
C ILE A 122 -3.92 -18.91 -10.20
N ALA A 123 -3.30 -18.49 -11.31
CA ALA A 123 -3.31 -19.25 -12.56
C ALA A 123 -2.59 -20.62 -12.40
N GLU A 124 -1.44 -20.64 -11.73
CA GLU A 124 -0.71 -21.87 -11.42
C GLU A 124 -1.55 -22.84 -10.57
N LEU A 125 -2.20 -22.32 -9.51
CA LEU A 125 -3.07 -23.13 -8.66
C LEU A 125 -4.26 -23.71 -9.43
N ARG A 126 -4.87 -22.94 -10.32
CA ARG A 126 -5.96 -23.42 -11.18
C ARG A 126 -5.51 -24.55 -12.09
N ALA A 127 -4.33 -24.44 -12.71
CA ALA A 127 -3.76 -25.50 -13.55
C ALA A 127 -3.52 -26.78 -12.74
N LEU A 128 -2.98 -26.68 -11.53
CA LEU A 128 -2.77 -27.82 -10.64
C LEU A 128 -4.08 -28.50 -10.22
N LEU A 129 -5.12 -27.71 -9.96
CA LEU A 129 -6.43 -28.25 -9.61
C LEU A 129 -7.06 -29.02 -10.78
N GLU A 130 -6.95 -28.48 -12.00
CA GLU A 130 -7.49 -29.16 -13.18
C GLU A 130 -6.72 -30.45 -13.49
N GLN A 131 -5.39 -30.44 -13.37
CA GLN A 131 -4.59 -31.65 -13.50
C GLN A 131 -5.04 -32.73 -12.50
N ARG A 132 -5.21 -32.36 -11.22
CA ARG A 132 -5.68 -33.31 -10.19
C ARG A 132 -7.07 -33.84 -10.49
N LYS A 133 -7.96 -33.02 -11.05
CA LYS A 133 -9.30 -33.44 -11.46
C LYS A 133 -9.25 -34.46 -12.59
N GLN A 134 -8.41 -34.23 -13.60
CA GLN A 134 -8.21 -35.17 -14.71
C GLN A 134 -7.63 -36.50 -14.21
N THR A 135 -6.55 -36.45 -13.42
CA THR A 135 -5.97 -37.66 -12.82
C THR A 135 -6.99 -38.42 -11.96
N ARG A 136 -7.82 -37.71 -11.18
CA ARG A 136 -8.89 -38.35 -10.40
C ARG A 136 -9.88 -39.06 -11.32
N ALA A 137 -10.37 -38.41 -12.36
CA ALA A 137 -11.33 -39.00 -13.29
C ALA A 137 -10.74 -40.23 -14.03
N GLU A 138 -9.47 -40.18 -14.40
CA GLU A 138 -8.75 -41.32 -14.98
C GLU A 138 -8.71 -42.51 -14.01
N LEU A 139 -8.33 -42.28 -12.75
CA LEU A 139 -8.28 -43.33 -11.73
C LEU A 139 -9.67 -43.91 -11.42
N GLU A 140 -10.69 -43.05 -11.29
CA GLU A 140 -12.09 -43.49 -11.09
C GLU A 140 -12.55 -44.38 -12.26
N SER A 141 -12.22 -44.01 -13.50
CA SER A 141 -12.57 -44.81 -14.68
C SER A 141 -11.91 -46.19 -14.73
N LEU A 142 -10.76 -46.37 -14.07
CA LEU A 142 -10.11 -47.68 -13.97
C LEU A 142 -10.82 -48.57 -12.95
N LEU A 143 -11.33 -48.00 -11.86
CA LEU A 143 -12.09 -48.73 -10.84
C LEU A 143 -13.47 -49.19 -11.37
N ASP A 144 -14.12 -48.39 -12.21
CA ASP A 144 -15.44 -48.70 -12.76
C ASP A 144 -15.41 -49.78 -13.88
N ARG A 145 -14.21 -50.19 -14.34
CA ARG A 145 -14.02 -51.15 -15.43
C ARG A 145 -13.74 -52.58 -14.95
N GLU A 146 -13.62 -52.79 -13.64
CA GLU A 146 -13.55 -54.11 -13.00
C GLU A 146 -14.95 -54.62 -12.62
#